data_AF-A0A1I2I4Y4-F1
#
_entry.id   AF-A0A1I2I4Y4-F1
#
_cell.length_a   1.000
_cell.length_b   1.000
_cell.length_c   1.000
_cell.angle_alpha   90.00
_cell.angle_beta   90.00
_cell.angle_gamma   90.00
#
_symmetry.space_group_name_H-M   'P 1'
#
loop_
_entity.id
_entity.type
_entity.pdbx_description
1 polymer ?
#
loop_
_entity_poly.entity_id
_entity_poly.type
_entity_poly.pdbx_seq_one_letter_code
_entity_poly.pdbx_strand_id
1 'polypeptide(L)'
;MRGTSLLSGLCGGALLIGCGDDGGATTGGQMMYTTHGSVSDGLSPVGDVIAAPGDGVFGVESGSGVGQIRDGWTVEYQKILVSLGTVTLTTAAEGDVEVVADFIIDLQSLPVGGSLLERADIRERASTIAFTLPRASAGKSRPLSPYTVEQDAKLMVDGGYAIYVEGTIEKAGGMSCKPEAPADCVPAPLVRFRWGLPHGVAYGDCEWADPTVANEKVTLTFPAVGWLQTAIGADSPTLRAQWIADADLDRDGETTLAELQQIDASTLLTRRRGYDLSGASGTIATAYDFLREQARVLGLRSYGECASARDL
;
A
#
# COMPACT_ATOMS: atom_id res chain seq x y z
N MET A 1 28.73 -47.22 7.47
CA MET A 1 29.64 -46.86 8.57
C MET A 1 28.86 -45.99 9.54
N ARG A 2 28.74 -46.45 10.79
CA ARG A 2 28.03 -45.78 11.89
C ARG A 2 28.93 -44.70 12.50
N GLY A 3 28.36 -43.58 12.92
CA GLY A 3 29.04 -42.55 13.70
C GLY A 3 28.03 -41.75 14.52
N THR A 4 27.63 -42.32 15.65
CA THR A 4 26.91 -41.64 16.74
C THR A 4 27.95 -41.05 17.69
N SER A 5 27.79 -39.81 18.17
CA SER A 5 28.42 -39.34 19.41
C SER A 5 27.61 -38.21 20.03
N LEU A 6 27.13 -38.48 21.24
CA LEU A 6 26.61 -37.53 22.23
C LEU A 6 27.77 -36.75 22.87
N LEU A 7 27.52 -35.52 23.33
CA LEU A 7 28.04 -35.07 24.63
C LEU A 7 27.27 -33.85 25.17
N SER A 8 26.78 -34.02 26.40
CA SER A 8 26.12 -33.06 27.27
C SER A 8 27.12 -32.10 27.93
N GLY A 9 26.67 -30.91 28.36
CA GLY A 9 27.42 -30.05 29.28
C GLY A 9 26.59 -28.88 29.84
N LEU A 10 26.28 -28.96 31.13
CA LEU A 10 25.60 -27.95 31.96
C LEU A 10 26.46 -26.72 32.29
N CYS A 11 25.80 -25.57 32.49
CA CYS A 11 26.07 -24.48 33.47
C CYS A 11 24.73 -23.71 33.60
N GLY A 12 24.05 -23.48 34.73
CA GLY A 12 24.48 -23.12 36.09
C GLY A 12 24.97 -21.68 36.08
N GLY A 13 24.37 -20.63 36.65
CA GLY A 13 23.25 -20.41 37.57
C GLY A 13 23.57 -19.10 38.31
N ALA A 14 22.61 -18.19 38.53
CA ALA A 14 22.68 -17.16 39.59
C ALA A 14 21.32 -16.44 39.73
N LEU A 15 20.59 -16.78 40.79
CA LEU A 15 19.60 -15.90 41.42
C LEU A 15 20.32 -15.02 42.44
N LEU A 16 20.05 -13.72 42.44
CA LEU A 16 20.32 -12.85 43.59
C LEU A 16 19.01 -12.19 44.04
N ILE A 17 18.67 -12.53 45.28
CA ILE A 17 17.62 -11.94 46.11
C ILE A 17 18.25 -10.72 46.81
N GLY A 18 17.55 -9.58 46.79
CA GLY A 18 17.88 -8.41 47.59
C GLY A 18 16.62 -7.81 48.19
N CYS A 19 16.35 -8.12 49.46
CA CYS A 19 15.42 -7.37 50.30
C CYS A 19 16.16 -6.19 50.91
N GLY A 20 15.58 -5.00 50.81
CA GLY A 20 16.04 -3.78 51.48
C GLY A 20 14.86 -2.83 51.62
N ASP A 21 14.19 -2.94 52.77
CA ASP A 21 13.17 -2.01 53.28
C ASP A 21 13.90 -1.01 54.19
N ASP A 22 13.65 0.29 54.00
CA ASP A 22 13.84 1.32 55.03
C ASP A 22 13.06 2.58 54.62
N GLY A 23 12.05 2.89 55.44
CA GLY A 23 11.15 4.02 55.26
C GLY A 23 11.79 5.39 55.53
N GLY A 24 11.23 6.41 54.90
CA GLY A 24 11.57 7.81 55.15
C GLY A 24 10.56 8.74 54.49
N ALA A 25 9.47 9.03 55.20
CA ALA A 25 8.51 10.06 54.80
C ALA A 25 9.08 11.45 55.10
N THR A 26 9.21 12.31 54.09
CA THR A 26 9.07 13.78 54.22
C THR A 26 8.62 14.41 52.91
N THR A 27 7.31 14.62 52.85
CA THR A 27 6.58 15.84 52.45
C THR A 27 7.35 16.96 51.73
N GLY A 28 6.86 17.33 50.54
CA GLY A 28 6.71 18.75 50.16
C GLY A 28 7.61 19.27 49.04
N GLY A 29 7.14 19.20 47.79
CA GLY A 29 7.76 19.87 46.65
C GLY A 29 7.00 19.61 45.36
N GLN A 30 5.81 20.21 45.23
CA GLN A 30 5.00 20.17 44.02
C GLN A 30 5.80 20.71 42.83
N MET A 31 6.23 19.83 41.92
CA MET A 31 6.59 20.24 40.57
C MET A 31 5.30 20.50 39.80
N MET A 32 5.01 21.78 39.56
CA MET A 32 4.05 22.21 38.55
C MET A 32 4.52 21.73 37.18
N TYR A 33 4.06 20.55 36.77
CA TYR A 33 3.79 20.33 35.35
C TYR A 33 2.52 21.09 35.03
N THR A 34 2.64 22.21 34.31
CA THR A 34 1.52 22.76 33.56
C THR A 34 1.22 21.79 32.42
N THR A 35 0.48 20.73 32.74
CA THR A 35 -0.35 20.05 31.77
C THR A 35 -1.30 21.10 31.21
N HIS A 36 -1.07 21.53 29.96
CA HIS A 36 -2.17 22.01 29.14
C HIS A 36 -3.09 20.82 28.89
N GLY A 37 -3.93 20.53 29.88
CA GLY A 37 -5.13 19.74 29.68
C GLY A 37 -5.98 20.50 28.69
N SER A 38 -6.01 20.03 27.44
CA SER A 38 -7.12 20.33 26.55
C SER A 38 -8.36 19.81 27.25
N VAL A 39 -9.15 20.75 27.76
CA VAL A 39 -10.52 20.49 28.16
C VAL A 39 -11.24 20.13 26.87
N SER A 40 -11.50 18.83 26.67
CA SER A 40 -12.48 18.39 25.69
C SER A 40 -13.83 18.84 26.22
N ASP A 41 -14.45 19.75 25.49
CA ASP A 41 -15.79 20.30 25.64
C ASP A 41 -16.89 19.29 25.27
N GLY A 42 -16.52 18.02 25.01
CA GLY A 42 -17.46 16.90 24.92
C GLY A 42 -18.46 16.95 23.77
N LEU A 43 -18.27 17.82 22.77
CA LEU A 43 -19.27 18.10 21.74
C LEU A 43 -18.76 18.38 20.31
N SER A 44 -17.52 18.04 19.95
CA SER A 44 -17.07 18.15 18.55
C SER A 44 -16.57 16.81 18.03
N PRO A 45 -17.30 16.10 17.16
CA PRO A 45 -16.81 14.88 16.53
C PRO A 45 -15.77 15.23 15.46
N VAL A 46 -14.54 15.51 15.88
CA VAL A 46 -13.43 15.75 14.96
C VAL A 46 -13.20 14.49 14.12
N GLY A 47 -13.23 14.62 12.80
CA GLY A 47 -12.97 13.53 11.87
C GLY A 47 -11.47 13.33 11.66
N ASP A 48 -10.86 12.32 12.26
CA ASP A 48 -9.45 12.00 11.97
C ASP A 48 -9.35 11.39 10.56
N VAL A 49 -8.54 11.98 9.68
CA VAL A 49 -8.18 11.37 8.39
C VAL A 49 -6.87 10.61 8.56
N ILE A 50 -6.90 9.31 8.30
CA ILE A 50 -5.81 8.37 8.55
C ILE A 50 -5.44 7.66 7.24
N ALA A 51 -4.16 7.46 6.99
CA ALA A 51 -3.69 6.52 5.97
C ALA A 51 -3.10 5.27 6.63
N ALA A 52 -3.43 4.09 6.09
CA ALA A 52 -2.96 2.81 6.59
C ALA A 52 -2.50 1.89 5.46
N PRO A 53 -1.52 1.00 5.72
CA PRO A 53 -1.17 -0.06 4.78
C PRO A 53 -2.29 -1.11 4.72
N GLY A 54 -2.64 -1.54 3.51
CA GLY A 54 -3.58 -2.63 3.27
C GLY A 54 -2.89 -3.95 2.92
N ASP A 55 -3.69 -4.89 2.44
CA ASP A 55 -3.22 -6.23 2.07
C ASP A 55 -2.06 -6.18 1.06
N GLY A 56 -1.05 -7.02 1.28
CA GLY A 56 0.10 -7.20 0.41
C GLY A 56 1.17 -6.11 0.46
N VAL A 57 0.99 -5.02 1.22
CA VAL A 57 2.02 -3.94 1.33
C VAL A 57 3.38 -4.48 1.80
N PHE A 58 3.37 -5.50 2.66
CA PHE A 58 4.58 -6.14 3.20
C PHE A 58 5.01 -7.38 2.42
N GLY A 59 4.58 -7.50 1.16
CA GLY A 59 4.87 -8.63 0.30
C GLY A 59 3.74 -9.66 0.26
N VAL A 60 3.88 -10.60 -0.68
CA VAL A 60 2.89 -11.64 -0.93
C VAL A 60 3.60 -12.96 -1.22
N GLU A 61 3.29 -13.97 -0.42
CA GLU A 61 3.88 -15.30 -0.57
C GLU A 61 3.26 -16.09 -1.72
N SER A 62 4.08 -16.96 -2.32
CA SER A 62 3.60 -18.00 -3.21
C SER A 62 2.76 -19.05 -2.46
N GLY A 63 1.80 -19.67 -3.15
CA GLY A 63 1.08 -20.81 -2.60
C GLY A 63 -0.32 -21.02 -3.16
N SER A 64 -1.12 -21.84 -2.47
CA SER A 64 -2.48 -22.21 -2.88
C SER A 64 -3.59 -21.67 -1.95
N GLY A 65 -3.23 -20.89 -0.94
CA GLY A 65 -4.13 -20.23 -0.02
C GLY A 65 -4.77 -18.96 -0.60
N VAL A 66 -5.76 -18.43 0.13
CA VAL A 66 -6.36 -17.13 -0.17
C VAL A 66 -5.27 -16.05 -0.03
N GLY A 67 -5.24 -15.09 -0.96
CA GLY A 67 -4.26 -14.01 -0.97
C GLY A 67 -2.83 -14.42 -1.35
N GLN A 68 -2.60 -15.67 -1.81
CA GLN A 68 -1.28 -16.13 -2.26
C GLN A 68 -1.13 -16.14 -3.78
N ILE A 69 0.11 -15.96 -4.24
CA ILE A 69 0.48 -15.97 -5.67
C ILE A 69 0.52 -17.41 -6.20
N ARG A 70 -0.26 -17.67 -7.26
CA ARG A 70 -0.59 -19.02 -7.74
C ARG A 70 0.44 -19.64 -8.68
N ASP A 71 1.30 -18.83 -9.29
CA ASP A 71 2.32 -19.30 -10.23
C ASP A 71 3.69 -19.55 -9.57
N GLY A 72 3.75 -19.59 -8.24
CA GLY A 72 4.93 -19.99 -7.47
C GLY A 72 5.95 -18.88 -7.23
N TRP A 73 5.64 -17.65 -7.64
CA TRP A 73 6.44 -16.48 -7.34
C TRP A 73 6.05 -15.89 -5.98
N THR A 74 7.02 -15.39 -5.22
CA THR A 74 6.81 -14.51 -4.07
C THR A 74 7.13 -13.08 -4.50
N VAL A 75 6.44 -12.08 -3.95
CA VAL A 75 6.71 -10.66 -4.17
C VAL A 75 7.17 -10.02 -2.88
N GLU A 76 8.25 -9.27 -2.92
CA GLU A 76 8.70 -8.38 -1.85
C GLU A 76 8.74 -6.94 -2.40
N TYR A 77 8.08 -6.01 -1.73
CA TYR A 77 8.19 -4.60 -2.07
C TYR A 77 9.30 -3.96 -1.25
N GLN A 78 10.00 -3.00 -1.84
CA GLN A 78 10.92 -2.13 -1.13
C GLN A 78 10.36 -0.72 -0.96
N LYS A 79 9.48 -0.27 -1.87
CA LYS A 79 8.80 1.03 -1.77
C LYS A 79 7.41 0.92 -2.36
N ILE A 80 6.43 1.49 -1.66
CA ILE A 80 5.11 1.78 -2.23
C ILE A 80 4.76 3.20 -1.79
N LEU A 81 5.02 4.15 -2.69
CA LEU A 81 4.82 5.57 -2.44
C LEU A 81 3.52 6.02 -3.11
N VAL A 82 2.69 6.75 -2.37
CA VAL A 82 1.43 7.31 -2.87
C VAL A 82 1.39 8.80 -2.55
N SER A 83 1.07 9.61 -3.55
CA SER A 83 0.78 11.04 -3.38
C SER A 83 -0.71 11.21 -3.14
N LEU A 84 -1.09 11.58 -1.92
CA LEU A 84 -2.46 11.83 -1.49
C LEU A 84 -2.72 13.34 -1.45
N GLY A 85 -3.77 13.79 -2.12
CA GLY A 85 -4.19 15.18 -2.18
C GLY A 85 -5.32 15.49 -1.20
N THR A 86 -6.34 16.19 -1.68
CA THR A 86 -7.53 16.51 -0.90
C THR A 86 -8.36 15.27 -0.60
N VAL A 87 -8.83 15.17 0.64
CA VAL A 87 -9.93 14.31 1.07
C VAL A 87 -11.15 15.19 1.31
N THR A 88 -12.30 14.82 0.77
CA THR A 88 -13.55 15.56 0.92
C THR A 88 -14.51 14.70 1.71
N LEU A 89 -15.01 15.25 2.81
CA LEU A 89 -15.99 14.63 3.68
C LEU A 89 -17.32 15.35 3.47
N THR A 90 -18.32 14.68 2.92
CA THR A 90 -19.65 15.27 2.78
C THR A 90 -20.47 14.94 4.01
N THR A 91 -21.03 15.96 4.67
CA THR A 91 -21.95 15.80 5.80
C THR A 91 -23.32 16.41 5.45
N ALA A 92 -24.38 15.97 6.12
CA ALA A 92 -25.72 16.53 5.96
C ALA A 92 -25.86 17.95 6.53
N ALA A 93 -25.11 18.29 7.58
CA ALA A 93 -25.16 19.58 8.26
C ALA A 93 -24.27 20.65 7.62
N GLU A 94 -23.09 20.27 7.13
CA GLU A 94 -22.06 21.21 6.68
C GLU A 94 -21.80 21.12 5.16
N GLY A 95 -22.32 20.08 4.49
CA GLY A 95 -22.00 19.81 3.10
C GLY A 95 -20.57 19.28 2.97
N ASP A 96 -19.86 19.70 1.91
CA ASP A 96 -18.51 19.24 1.66
C ASP A 96 -17.49 19.97 2.55
N VAL A 97 -16.74 19.19 3.33
CA VAL A 97 -15.60 19.63 4.14
C VAL A 97 -14.33 19.07 3.53
N GLU A 98 -13.45 19.96 3.06
CA GLU A 98 -12.17 19.60 2.47
C GLU A 98 -11.05 19.51 3.52
N VAL A 99 -10.31 18.42 3.47
CA VAL A 99 -9.10 18.16 4.25
C VAL A 99 -7.93 18.08 3.29
N VAL A 100 -7.05 19.09 3.33
CA VAL A 100 -5.86 19.15 2.48
C VAL A 100 -4.75 18.32 3.11
N ALA A 101 -4.55 17.09 2.61
CA ALA A 101 -3.47 16.22 3.09
C ALA A 101 -2.14 16.59 2.41
N ASP A 102 -2.13 16.63 1.07
CA ASP A 102 -0.98 16.92 0.20
C ASP A 102 0.31 16.18 0.62
N PHE A 103 0.16 14.92 1.05
CA PHE A 103 1.23 14.08 1.54
C PHE A 103 1.72 13.09 0.50
N ILE A 104 3.03 12.86 0.49
CA ILE A 104 3.65 11.67 -0.08
C ILE A 104 3.83 10.68 1.06
N ILE A 105 3.30 9.48 0.87
CA ILE A 105 3.18 8.46 1.89
C ILE A 105 3.91 7.21 1.41
N ASP A 106 4.91 6.77 2.15
CA ASP A 106 5.47 5.42 2.04
C ASP A 106 4.65 4.43 2.86
N LEU A 107 3.88 3.59 2.18
CA LEU A 107 3.01 2.61 2.83
C LEU A 107 3.79 1.53 3.58
N GLN A 108 5.03 1.22 3.18
CA GLN A 108 5.84 0.22 3.87
C GLN A 108 6.35 0.70 5.23
N SER A 109 6.52 2.00 5.38
CA SER A 109 7.03 2.60 6.61
C SER A 109 5.91 2.94 7.60
N LEU A 110 4.65 2.88 7.19
CA LEU A 110 3.51 3.16 8.07
C LEU A 110 3.28 2.04 9.12
N PRO A 111 2.81 2.39 10.33
CA PRO A 111 2.28 1.41 11.27
C PRO A 111 1.06 0.69 10.68
N VAL A 112 0.85 -0.58 11.05
CA VAL A 112 -0.32 -1.36 10.59
C VAL A 112 -1.66 -0.68 10.90
N GLY A 113 -1.75 0.02 12.03
CA GLY A 113 -2.95 0.80 12.40
C GLY A 113 -3.10 2.14 11.68
N GLY A 114 -2.17 2.48 10.80
CA GLY A 114 -2.11 3.75 10.08
C GLY A 114 -1.51 4.90 10.88
N SER A 115 -1.49 6.06 10.23
CA SER A 115 -1.05 7.32 10.81
C SER A 115 -2.04 8.44 10.52
N LEU A 116 -2.23 9.32 11.50
CA LEU A 116 -3.05 10.53 11.37
C LEU A 116 -2.39 11.46 10.35
N LEU A 117 -3.13 11.82 9.33
CA LEU A 117 -2.72 12.81 8.33
C LEU A 117 -3.14 14.19 8.79
N GLU A 118 -4.43 14.37 9.00
CA GLU A 118 -5.05 15.65 9.33
C GLU A 118 -6.33 15.41 10.14
N ARG A 119 -6.80 16.46 10.81
CA ARG A 119 -8.09 16.47 11.51
C ARG A 119 -9.09 17.33 10.76
N ALA A 120 -10.26 16.77 10.51
CA ALA A 120 -11.39 17.48 9.93
C ALA A 120 -12.26 18.06 11.05
N ASP A 121 -12.58 19.34 10.96
CA ASP A 121 -13.60 19.97 11.80
C ASP A 121 -14.98 19.65 11.20
N ILE A 122 -15.51 18.48 11.54
CA ILE A 122 -16.86 18.06 11.19
C ILE A 122 -17.70 17.97 12.46
N ARG A 123 -18.99 18.29 12.38
CA ARG A 123 -19.90 18.20 13.54
C ARG A 123 -20.75 16.95 13.57
N GLU A 124 -20.62 16.13 12.54
CA GLU A 124 -21.33 14.88 12.39
C GLU A 124 -20.57 13.94 11.47
N ARG A 125 -21.03 12.69 11.40
CA ARG A 125 -20.44 11.67 10.54
C ARG A 125 -20.59 12.06 9.07
N ALA A 126 -19.52 11.91 8.30
CA ALA A 126 -19.57 12.02 6.85
C ALA A 126 -20.46 10.93 6.23
N SER A 127 -21.39 11.34 5.36
CA SER A 127 -22.24 10.44 4.57
C SER A 127 -21.48 9.82 3.39
N THR A 128 -20.59 10.59 2.76
CA THR A 128 -19.77 10.17 1.63
C THR A 128 -18.37 10.74 1.74
N ILE A 129 -17.41 10.02 1.18
CA ILE A 129 -16.03 10.45 1.10
C ILE A 129 -15.58 10.47 -0.36
N ALA A 130 -14.77 11.48 -0.69
CA ALA A 130 -14.01 11.53 -1.93
C ALA A 130 -12.54 11.82 -1.58
N PHE A 131 -11.62 11.44 -2.44
CA PHE A 131 -10.22 11.81 -2.27
C PHE A 131 -9.47 11.81 -3.60
N THR A 132 -8.26 12.35 -3.60
CA THR A 132 -7.43 12.43 -4.81
C THR A 132 -6.07 11.79 -4.57
N LEU A 133 -5.58 11.08 -5.58
CA LEU A 133 -4.18 10.68 -5.70
C LEU A 133 -3.54 11.51 -6.83
N PRO A 134 -3.20 12.80 -6.60
CA PRO A 134 -2.64 13.65 -7.64
C PRO A 134 -1.18 13.30 -7.94
N ARG A 135 -0.67 13.77 -9.08
CA ARG A 135 0.77 13.81 -9.33
C ARG A 135 1.47 14.61 -8.22
N ALA A 136 2.55 14.07 -7.68
CA ALA A 136 3.40 14.80 -6.76
C ALA A 136 3.99 16.04 -7.46
N SER A 137 4.01 17.17 -6.76
CA SER A 137 4.52 18.43 -7.31
C SER A 137 5.28 19.23 -6.26
N ALA A 138 6.32 19.93 -6.73
CA ALA A 138 7.16 20.76 -5.88
C ALA A 138 6.34 21.89 -5.24
N GLY A 139 6.55 22.12 -3.94
CA GLY A 139 5.89 23.19 -3.18
C GLY A 139 4.45 22.88 -2.75
N LYS A 140 3.89 21.74 -3.17
CA LYS A 140 2.58 21.25 -2.72
C LYS A 140 2.72 19.94 -1.97
N SER A 141 3.29 18.92 -2.61
CA SER A 141 3.45 17.59 -2.04
C SER A 141 4.60 17.54 -1.04
N ARG A 142 4.32 17.08 0.19
CA ARG A 142 5.31 16.98 1.28
C ARG A 142 5.43 15.54 1.80
N PRO A 143 6.62 15.09 2.25
CA PRO A 143 6.74 13.79 2.90
C PRO A 143 5.90 13.74 4.19
N LEU A 144 5.24 12.60 4.44
CA LEU A 144 4.61 12.32 5.73
C LEU A 144 5.67 11.89 6.76
N SER A 145 6.14 12.84 7.57
CA SER A 145 7.13 12.57 8.63
C SER A 145 6.50 11.81 9.82
N PRO A 146 7.23 10.87 10.48
CA PRO A 146 8.60 10.41 10.19
C PRO A 146 8.67 9.26 9.17
N TYR A 147 7.56 8.89 8.54
CA TYR A 147 7.43 7.66 7.76
C TYR A 147 7.95 7.75 6.33
N THR A 148 7.93 8.93 5.72
CA THR A 148 8.43 9.15 4.36
C THR A 148 9.69 9.99 4.41
N VAL A 149 10.77 9.49 3.83
CA VAL A 149 12.06 10.21 3.78
C VAL A 149 12.08 11.22 2.63
N GLU A 150 12.88 12.27 2.77
CA GLU A 150 13.00 13.35 1.77
C GLU A 150 13.42 12.86 0.38
N GLN A 151 14.26 11.81 0.32
CA GLN A 151 14.68 11.23 -0.96
C GLN A 151 13.50 10.64 -1.74
N ASP A 152 12.53 10.05 -1.04
CA ASP A 152 11.35 9.44 -1.65
C ASP A 152 10.34 10.49 -2.08
N ALA A 153 10.17 11.54 -1.28
CA ALA A 153 9.41 12.71 -1.70
C ALA A 153 10.02 13.36 -2.96
N LYS A 154 11.34 13.51 -3.00
CA LYS A 154 12.04 14.04 -4.18
C LYS A 154 11.85 13.15 -5.40
N LEU A 155 11.97 11.82 -5.27
CA LEU A 155 11.74 10.87 -6.35
C LEU A 155 10.34 11.06 -6.96
N MET A 156 9.31 11.12 -6.12
CA MET A 156 7.92 11.30 -6.54
C MET A 156 7.72 12.64 -7.26
N VAL A 157 8.26 13.73 -6.72
CA VAL A 157 8.14 15.08 -7.30
C VAL A 157 8.90 15.21 -8.62
N ASP A 158 10.15 14.75 -8.69
CA ASP A 158 10.98 14.82 -9.89
C ASP A 158 10.37 13.99 -11.04
N GLY A 159 9.79 12.83 -10.71
CA GLY A 159 9.10 11.97 -11.66
C GLY A 159 7.68 12.41 -12.00
N GLY A 160 7.10 13.34 -11.23
CA GLY A 160 5.68 13.70 -11.34
C GLY A 160 4.74 12.51 -11.10
N TYR A 161 5.11 11.62 -10.19
CA TYR A 161 4.38 10.37 -9.94
C TYR A 161 3.22 10.60 -8.98
N ALA A 162 2.07 9.97 -9.26
CA ALA A 162 0.99 9.81 -8.30
C ALA A 162 1.20 8.56 -7.43
N ILE A 163 1.72 7.50 -8.03
CA ILE A 163 2.08 6.24 -7.37
C ILE A 163 3.48 5.84 -7.85
N TYR A 164 4.34 5.38 -6.95
CA TYR A 164 5.58 4.71 -7.29
C TYR A 164 5.65 3.38 -6.56
N VAL A 165 6.00 2.30 -7.28
CA VAL A 165 6.21 0.98 -6.69
C VAL A 165 7.56 0.43 -7.12
N GLU A 166 8.29 -0.12 -6.15
CA GLU A 166 9.55 -0.80 -6.34
C GLU A 166 9.53 -2.12 -5.57
N GLY A 167 9.95 -3.19 -6.23
CA GLY A 167 9.88 -4.53 -5.68
C GLY A 167 10.73 -5.54 -6.44
N THR A 168 10.68 -6.76 -5.93
CA THR A 168 11.23 -7.96 -6.55
C THR A 168 10.18 -9.06 -6.58
N ILE A 169 10.27 -9.91 -7.59
CA ILE A 169 9.61 -11.21 -7.60
C ILE A 169 10.66 -12.32 -7.62
N GLU A 170 10.43 -13.35 -6.82
CA GLU A 170 11.38 -14.47 -6.65
C GLU A 170 10.70 -15.82 -6.82
N LYS A 171 11.39 -16.73 -7.50
CA LYS A 171 10.97 -18.13 -7.66
C LYS A 171 12.19 -19.01 -7.93
N ALA A 172 12.37 -20.06 -7.14
CA ALA A 172 13.39 -21.07 -7.42
C ALA A 172 13.13 -21.72 -8.79
N GLY A 173 14.09 -21.60 -9.71
CA GLY A 173 13.91 -22.05 -11.09
C GLY A 173 12.90 -21.21 -11.89
N GLY A 174 12.65 -19.95 -11.47
CA GLY A 174 11.88 -18.97 -12.22
C GLY A 174 12.44 -18.77 -13.63
N MET A 175 11.55 -18.50 -14.57
CA MET A 175 11.87 -18.30 -15.99
C MET A 175 11.20 -17.02 -16.47
N SER A 176 11.87 -16.28 -17.33
CA SER A 176 11.27 -15.22 -18.15
C SER A 176 11.08 -15.76 -19.56
N CYS A 177 9.85 -15.74 -20.06
CA CYS A 177 9.51 -16.22 -21.39
C CYS A 177 9.01 -15.06 -22.26
N LYS A 178 9.50 -14.95 -23.49
CA LYS A 178 9.04 -13.90 -24.40
C LYS A 178 7.53 -14.01 -24.65
N PRO A 179 6.75 -12.92 -24.56
CA PRO A 179 5.31 -12.97 -24.76
C PRO A 179 4.90 -13.58 -26.12
N GLU A 180 5.57 -13.18 -27.20
CA GLU A 180 5.30 -13.67 -28.56
C GLU A 180 5.89 -15.05 -28.87
N ALA A 181 6.84 -15.51 -28.06
CA ALA A 181 7.47 -16.82 -28.20
C ALA A 181 7.56 -17.53 -26.84
N PRO A 182 6.45 -18.04 -26.28
CA PRO A 182 6.42 -18.58 -24.91
C PRO A 182 7.29 -19.82 -24.66
N ALA A 183 7.91 -20.39 -25.70
CA ALA A 183 8.90 -21.46 -25.59
C ALA A 183 10.35 -20.93 -25.50
N ASP A 184 10.58 -19.66 -25.88
CA ASP A 184 11.86 -18.96 -25.75
C ASP A 184 11.96 -18.35 -24.35
N CYS A 185 12.41 -19.16 -23.40
CA CYS A 185 12.55 -18.79 -22.01
C CYS A 185 14.01 -18.82 -21.54
N VAL A 186 14.36 -17.90 -20.64
CA VAL A 186 15.65 -17.89 -19.95
C VAL A 186 15.47 -17.99 -18.44
N PRO A 187 16.44 -18.58 -17.70
CA PRO A 187 16.41 -18.55 -16.25
C PRO A 187 16.36 -17.11 -15.72
N ALA A 188 15.38 -16.84 -14.87
CA ALA A 188 15.19 -15.57 -14.19
C ALA A 188 14.63 -15.88 -12.78
N PRO A 189 15.47 -16.32 -11.82
CA PRO A 189 14.99 -16.68 -10.48
C PRO A 189 14.57 -15.46 -9.65
N LEU A 190 14.99 -14.26 -10.06
CA LEU A 190 14.73 -12.97 -9.45
C LEU A 190 14.51 -11.96 -10.56
N VAL A 191 13.41 -11.20 -10.52
CA VAL A 191 13.15 -10.07 -11.42
C VAL A 191 12.77 -8.85 -10.59
N ARG A 192 13.39 -7.71 -10.90
CA ARG A 192 13.13 -6.41 -10.26
C ARG A 192 12.07 -5.64 -11.02
N PHE A 193 11.40 -4.71 -10.36
CA PHE A 193 10.55 -3.74 -11.03
C PHE A 193 10.57 -2.40 -10.30
N ARG A 194 10.51 -1.32 -11.09
CA ARG A 194 10.47 0.07 -10.64
C ARG A 194 9.54 0.87 -11.52
N TRP A 195 8.35 1.18 -11.02
CA TRP A 195 7.29 1.78 -11.80
C TRP A 195 6.80 3.05 -11.15
N GLY A 196 7.16 4.20 -11.74
CA GLY A 196 6.58 5.49 -11.43
C GLY A 196 5.40 5.80 -12.34
N LEU A 197 4.19 5.84 -11.78
CA LEU A 197 2.95 6.05 -12.50
C LEU A 197 2.50 7.51 -12.33
N PRO A 198 2.51 8.32 -13.41
CA PRO A 198 2.13 9.74 -13.34
C PRO A 198 0.61 9.95 -13.44
N HIS A 199 -0.21 8.90 -13.50
CA HIS A 199 -1.65 9.08 -13.70
C HIS A 199 -2.33 9.39 -12.37
N GLY A 200 -2.71 10.65 -12.19
CA GLY A 200 -3.45 11.08 -11.02
C GLY A 200 -4.93 10.71 -11.15
N VAL A 201 -5.57 10.36 -10.04
CA VAL A 201 -6.97 9.91 -10.03
C VAL A 201 -7.73 10.58 -8.89
N ALA A 202 -8.94 11.04 -9.16
CA ALA A 202 -9.92 11.41 -8.15
C ALA A 202 -10.92 10.28 -7.96
N TYR A 203 -11.15 9.91 -6.71
CA TYR A 203 -12.10 8.90 -6.26
C TYR A 203 -13.26 9.59 -5.58
N GLY A 204 -14.48 9.19 -5.92
CA GLY A 204 -15.70 9.81 -5.42
C GLY A 204 -16.73 8.78 -4.97
N ASP A 205 -17.68 9.26 -4.18
CA ASP A 205 -18.83 8.49 -3.70
C ASP A 205 -18.38 7.19 -3.01
N CYS A 206 -17.34 7.30 -2.17
CA CYS A 206 -16.87 6.20 -1.35
C CYS A 206 -17.80 6.05 -0.16
N GLU A 207 -18.59 4.98 -0.18
CA GLU A 207 -19.53 4.64 0.89
C GLU A 207 -18.89 3.66 1.87
N TRP A 208 -19.28 3.78 3.14
CA TRP A 208 -18.83 2.88 4.18
C TRP A 208 -19.65 1.58 4.15
N ALA A 209 -18.99 0.42 4.06
CA ALA A 209 -19.66 -0.89 3.96
C ALA A 209 -20.43 -1.33 5.24
N ASP A 210 -20.05 -0.86 6.43
CA ASP A 210 -20.72 -1.12 7.71
C ASP A 210 -21.25 0.14 8.46
N PRO A 211 -22.52 0.53 8.32
CA PRO A 211 -23.09 1.71 8.95
C PRO A 211 -23.14 1.64 10.49
N THR A 212 -22.87 0.49 11.12
CA THR A 212 -23.08 0.27 12.56
C THR A 212 -21.96 0.79 13.45
N VAL A 213 -20.79 1.12 12.89
CA VAL A 213 -19.67 1.68 13.65
C VAL A 213 -19.70 3.21 13.55
N ALA A 214 -20.02 3.87 14.67
CA ALA A 214 -19.91 5.33 14.80
C ALA A 214 -18.43 5.70 14.91
N ASN A 215 -17.72 5.78 13.79
CA ASN A 215 -16.33 6.20 13.79
C ASN A 215 -16.20 7.68 13.42
N GLU A 216 -15.60 8.43 14.34
CA GLU A 216 -14.99 9.76 14.18
C GLU A 216 -13.71 9.72 13.31
N LYS A 217 -13.49 8.62 12.55
CA LYS A 217 -12.23 8.36 11.84
C LYS A 217 -12.49 7.86 10.42
N VAL A 218 -11.81 8.49 9.47
CA VAL A 218 -11.76 8.13 8.06
C VAL A 218 -10.39 7.52 7.78
N THR A 219 -10.34 6.19 7.71
CA THR A 219 -9.10 5.47 7.41
C THR A 219 -9.08 5.03 5.96
N LEU A 220 -8.15 5.59 5.18
CA LEU A 220 -7.80 5.13 3.84
C LEU A 220 -6.76 4.01 3.95
N THR A 221 -7.16 2.77 3.65
CA THR A 221 -6.32 1.56 3.74
C THR A 221 -5.90 1.11 2.36
N PHE A 222 -4.65 1.34 1.96
CA PHE A 222 -4.20 1.12 0.58
C PHE A 222 -3.64 -0.30 0.35
N PRO A 223 -4.32 -1.18 -0.40
CA PRO A 223 -3.81 -2.51 -0.71
C PRO A 223 -2.76 -2.46 -1.83
N ALA A 224 -1.76 -3.36 -1.78
CA ALA A 224 -0.68 -3.47 -2.75
C ALA A 224 -0.65 -4.83 -3.47
N VAL A 225 -1.82 -5.44 -3.65
CA VAL A 225 -1.98 -6.69 -4.42
C VAL A 225 -2.51 -6.47 -5.83
N GLY A 226 -2.95 -5.25 -6.17
CA GLY A 226 -3.69 -4.94 -7.41
C GLY A 226 -2.97 -5.41 -8.67
N TRP A 227 -1.69 -5.06 -8.84
CA TRP A 227 -0.89 -5.44 -10.00
C TRP A 227 -0.53 -6.94 -10.07
N LEU A 228 -0.92 -7.74 -9.07
CA LEU A 228 -0.83 -9.20 -9.12
C LEU A 228 -2.16 -9.86 -9.53
N GLN A 229 -3.27 -9.12 -9.49
CA GLN A 229 -4.60 -9.67 -9.74
C GLN A 229 -4.78 -10.04 -11.21
N THR A 230 -5.30 -11.21 -11.49
CA THR A 230 -5.60 -11.62 -12.87
C THR A 230 -6.91 -11.05 -13.39
N ALA A 231 -7.76 -10.50 -12.52
CA ALA A 231 -9.03 -9.88 -12.89
C ALA A 231 -9.11 -8.48 -12.29
N ILE A 232 -9.52 -7.50 -13.09
CA ILE A 232 -9.66 -6.11 -12.65
C ILE A 232 -10.99 -5.97 -11.92
N GLY A 233 -10.95 -5.46 -10.68
CA GLY A 233 -12.14 -5.17 -9.90
C GLY A 233 -12.85 -6.37 -9.27
N ALA A 234 -12.44 -7.61 -9.54
CA ALA A 234 -13.08 -8.80 -8.96
C ALA A 234 -12.84 -8.94 -7.45
N ASP A 235 -13.86 -9.37 -6.69
CA ASP A 235 -13.80 -9.50 -5.21
C ASP A 235 -12.75 -10.51 -4.74
N SER A 236 -12.50 -11.56 -5.53
CA SER A 236 -11.56 -12.63 -5.19
C SER A 236 -10.72 -13.04 -6.41
N PRO A 237 -9.83 -12.16 -6.89
CA PRO A 237 -9.02 -12.44 -8.05
C PRO A 237 -7.91 -13.44 -7.70
N THR A 238 -7.52 -14.24 -8.68
CA THR A 238 -6.29 -15.04 -8.57
C THR A 238 -5.09 -14.08 -8.64
N LEU A 239 -4.07 -14.32 -7.82
CA LEU A 239 -2.81 -13.56 -7.89
C LEU A 239 -1.76 -14.30 -8.72
N ARG A 240 -1.06 -13.59 -9.61
CA ARG A 240 0.00 -14.09 -10.49
C ARG A 240 1.07 -13.02 -10.69
N ALA A 241 2.33 -13.44 -10.71
CA ALA A 241 3.47 -12.54 -10.95
C ALA A 241 4.29 -12.92 -12.19
N GLN A 242 4.02 -14.05 -12.84
CA GLN A 242 4.75 -14.49 -14.04
C GLN A 242 4.74 -13.43 -15.16
N TRP A 243 3.68 -12.63 -15.25
CA TRP A 243 3.58 -11.58 -16.27
C TRP A 243 4.66 -10.50 -16.13
N ILE A 244 5.15 -10.26 -14.91
CA ILE A 244 6.26 -9.34 -14.64
C ILE A 244 7.54 -9.94 -15.21
N ALA A 245 7.86 -11.19 -14.87
CA ALA A 245 9.04 -11.86 -15.41
C ALA A 245 9.03 -11.97 -16.95
N ASP A 246 7.87 -12.29 -17.54
CA ASP A 246 7.70 -12.35 -19.00
C ASP A 246 7.77 -10.97 -19.69
N ALA A 247 7.67 -9.88 -18.93
CA ALA A 247 7.72 -8.52 -19.45
C ALA A 247 9.12 -7.89 -19.44
N ASP A 248 10.11 -8.53 -18.81
CA ASP A 248 11.54 -8.24 -19.02
C ASP A 248 11.94 -8.74 -20.43
N LEU A 249 11.89 -7.84 -21.40
CA LEU A 249 12.06 -8.13 -22.82
C LEU A 249 13.54 -8.26 -23.21
N ASP A 250 14.40 -7.47 -22.58
CA ASP A 250 15.84 -7.47 -22.86
C ASP A 250 16.64 -8.46 -22.00
N ARG A 251 15.99 -9.03 -20.97
CA ARG A 251 16.49 -10.09 -20.07
C ARG A 251 17.59 -9.61 -19.15
N ASP A 252 17.52 -8.35 -18.73
CA ASP A 252 18.48 -7.78 -17.78
C ASP A 252 18.10 -8.05 -16.31
N GLY A 253 16.95 -8.66 -16.06
CA GLY A 253 16.43 -8.97 -14.73
C GLY A 253 15.62 -7.82 -14.11
N GLU A 254 15.22 -6.82 -14.88
CA GLU A 254 14.32 -5.74 -14.48
C GLU A 254 13.17 -5.58 -15.49
N THR A 255 11.95 -5.42 -14.99
CA THR A 255 10.80 -5.06 -15.83
C THR A 255 10.56 -3.57 -15.75
N THR A 256 10.70 -2.88 -16.88
CA THR A 256 10.57 -1.42 -16.99
C THR A 256 9.22 -1.01 -17.59
N LEU A 257 8.80 0.23 -17.34
CA LEU A 257 7.60 0.79 -17.99
C LEU A 257 7.74 0.84 -19.53
N ALA A 258 8.96 1.06 -20.03
CA ALA A 258 9.23 1.12 -21.47
C ALA A 258 8.99 -0.23 -22.15
N GLU A 259 9.29 -1.34 -21.47
CA GLU A 259 8.98 -2.68 -21.98
C GLU A 259 7.50 -2.99 -21.89
N LEU A 260 6.84 -2.63 -20.78
CA LEU A 260 5.39 -2.80 -20.63
C LEU A 260 4.58 -2.09 -21.73
N GLN A 261 5.07 -0.96 -22.24
CA GLN A 261 4.46 -0.24 -23.36
C GLN A 261 4.65 -0.93 -24.72
N GLN A 262 5.63 -1.82 -24.85
CA GLN A 262 5.90 -2.55 -26.10
C GLN A 262 5.12 -3.87 -26.21
N ILE A 263 4.53 -4.34 -25.11
CA ILE A 263 3.87 -5.64 -25.07
C ILE A 263 2.37 -5.47 -25.21
N ASP A 264 1.81 -6.04 -26.29
CA ASP A 264 0.36 -6.18 -26.43
C ASP A 264 -0.21 -6.97 -25.25
N ALA A 265 -1.20 -6.39 -24.57
CA ALA A 265 -1.86 -7.01 -23.43
C ALA A 265 -2.48 -8.37 -23.82
N SER A 266 -3.02 -8.49 -25.03
CA SER A 266 -3.59 -9.74 -25.54
C SER A 266 -2.57 -10.87 -25.69
N THR A 267 -1.27 -10.55 -25.78
CA THR A 267 -0.20 -11.54 -25.91
C THR A 267 0.25 -12.03 -24.53
N LEU A 268 0.41 -11.12 -23.57
CA LEU A 268 0.90 -11.42 -22.23
C LEU A 268 -0.20 -11.88 -21.26
N LEU A 269 -1.35 -11.21 -21.30
CA LEU A 269 -2.44 -11.31 -20.31
C LEU A 269 -3.65 -12.04 -20.91
N THR A 270 -3.42 -13.27 -21.39
CA THR A 270 -4.46 -14.06 -22.07
C THR A 270 -5.46 -14.69 -21.09
N ARG A 271 -6.71 -14.90 -21.56
CA ARG A 271 -7.71 -15.73 -20.84
C ARG A 271 -7.20 -17.14 -20.53
N ARG A 272 -6.39 -17.73 -21.42
CA ARG A 272 -5.77 -19.05 -21.21
C ARG A 272 -4.81 -19.05 -20.01
N ARG A 273 -4.16 -17.92 -19.73
CA ARG A 273 -3.32 -17.70 -18.54
C ARG A 273 -4.15 -17.29 -17.30
N GLY A 274 -5.48 -17.17 -17.43
CA GLY A 274 -6.40 -16.87 -16.35
C GLY A 274 -6.68 -15.38 -16.16
N TYR A 275 -6.33 -14.53 -17.13
CA TYR A 275 -6.58 -13.09 -17.07
C TYR A 275 -7.96 -12.72 -17.60
N ASP A 276 -8.65 -11.86 -16.87
CA ASP A 276 -9.91 -11.23 -17.25
C ASP A 276 -9.80 -9.71 -17.15
N LEU A 277 -9.75 -9.07 -18.32
CA LEU A 277 -9.56 -7.64 -18.46
C LEU A 277 -10.89 -6.87 -18.58
N SER A 278 -12.03 -7.56 -18.47
CA SER A 278 -13.35 -6.97 -18.73
C SER A 278 -13.80 -5.93 -17.69
N GLY A 279 -13.20 -5.93 -16.49
CA GLY A 279 -13.46 -4.93 -15.45
C GLY A 279 -12.72 -3.59 -15.63
N ALA A 280 -11.94 -3.43 -16.70
CA ALA A 280 -11.21 -2.20 -16.98
C ALA A 280 -12.14 -1.02 -17.29
N SER A 281 -11.76 0.18 -16.88
CA SER A 281 -12.52 1.40 -17.17
C SER A 281 -12.38 1.87 -18.63
N GLY A 282 -11.37 1.37 -19.33
CA GLY A 282 -11.09 1.65 -20.74
C GLY A 282 -10.41 0.48 -21.44
N THR A 283 -9.96 0.72 -22.68
CA THR A 283 -9.25 -0.28 -23.46
C THR A 283 -7.87 -0.55 -22.87
N ILE A 284 -7.55 -1.83 -22.66
CA ILE A 284 -6.20 -2.29 -22.31
C ILE A 284 -5.53 -2.81 -23.58
N ALA A 285 -4.71 -1.98 -24.22
CA ALA A 285 -3.97 -2.35 -25.42
C ALA A 285 -2.61 -2.97 -25.07
N THR A 286 -1.94 -2.41 -24.06
CA THR A 286 -0.59 -2.80 -23.64
C THR A 286 -0.54 -3.33 -22.22
N ALA A 287 0.53 -4.03 -21.85
CA ALA A 287 0.76 -4.43 -20.46
C ALA A 287 0.89 -3.21 -19.52
N TYR A 288 1.34 -2.06 -20.04
CA TYR A 288 1.33 -0.79 -19.31
C TYR A 288 -0.09 -0.31 -18.98
N ASP A 289 -1.04 -0.42 -19.91
CA ASP A 289 -2.43 -0.05 -19.65
C ASP A 289 -3.03 -0.92 -18.54
N PHE A 290 -2.70 -2.21 -18.53
CA PHE A 290 -3.11 -3.11 -17.45
C PHE A 290 -2.55 -2.68 -16.10
N LEU A 291 -1.25 -2.39 -16.01
CA LEU A 291 -0.64 -1.86 -14.79
C LEU A 291 -1.32 -0.58 -14.31
N ARG A 292 -1.66 0.33 -15.24
CA ARG A 292 -2.37 1.58 -14.94
C ARG A 292 -3.77 1.33 -14.38
N GLU A 293 -4.55 0.44 -14.99
CA GLU A 293 -5.89 0.10 -14.48
C GLU A 293 -5.80 -0.57 -13.09
N GLN A 294 -4.79 -1.40 -12.83
CA GLN A 294 -4.58 -1.97 -11.49
C GLN A 294 -4.19 -0.91 -10.45
N ALA A 295 -3.39 0.09 -10.84
CA ALA A 295 -3.07 1.22 -9.98
C ALA A 295 -4.30 2.09 -9.67
N ARG A 296 -5.25 2.19 -10.59
CA ARG A 296 -6.56 2.82 -10.34
C ARG A 296 -7.40 2.01 -9.34
N VAL A 297 -7.35 0.68 -9.38
CA VAL A 297 -8.06 -0.17 -8.40
C VAL A 297 -7.53 0.02 -6.97
N LEU A 298 -6.25 0.37 -6.79
CA LEU A 298 -5.66 0.64 -5.47
C LEU A 298 -6.45 1.70 -4.70
N GLY A 299 -6.83 2.81 -5.33
CA GLY A 299 -7.65 3.83 -4.68
C GLY A 299 -9.12 3.44 -4.57
N LEU A 300 -9.69 2.75 -5.57
CA LEU A 300 -11.09 2.28 -5.48
C LEU A 300 -11.32 1.43 -4.23
N ARG A 301 -10.31 0.66 -3.82
CA ARG A 301 -10.38 -0.24 -2.65
C ARG A 301 -9.84 0.38 -1.36
N SER A 302 -9.34 1.62 -1.39
CA SER A 302 -8.74 2.18 -0.19
C SER A 302 -9.75 2.60 0.87
N TYR A 303 -11.02 2.72 0.50
CA TYR A 303 -12.09 3.06 1.45
C TYR A 303 -13.38 2.32 1.12
N GLY A 304 -13.53 1.07 1.58
CA GLY A 304 -14.79 0.32 1.55
C GLY A 304 -15.38 -0.04 0.17
N GLU A 305 -14.80 0.50 -0.91
CA GLU A 305 -15.25 0.58 -2.32
C GLU A 305 -15.82 1.96 -2.70
N CYS A 306 -15.11 2.68 -3.57
CA CYS A 306 -15.58 3.93 -4.17
C CYS A 306 -16.41 3.66 -5.44
N ALA A 307 -17.56 4.33 -5.59
CA ALA A 307 -18.42 4.12 -6.74
C ALA A 307 -17.85 4.73 -8.04
N SER A 308 -16.99 5.76 -7.92
CA SER A 308 -16.41 6.42 -9.08
C SER A 308 -14.91 6.69 -8.93
N ALA A 309 -14.23 6.68 -10.09
CA ALA A 309 -12.88 7.18 -10.23
C ALA A 309 -12.71 7.86 -11.59
N ARG A 310 -12.00 8.99 -11.62
CA ARG A 310 -11.75 9.79 -12.83
C ARG A 310 -10.31 10.31 -12.84
N ASP A 311 -9.74 10.43 -14.03
CA ASP A 311 -8.37 10.98 -14.18
C ASP A 311 -8.34 12.48 -13.80
N LEU A 312 -7.20 12.91 -13.27
CA LEU A 312 -6.89 14.30 -12.87
C LEU A 312 -6.10 15.07 -13.93
#